data_AF-V4HBU0-F1
#
_entry.id   AF-V4HBU0-F1
#
_cell.length_a   1.000
_cell.length_b   1.000
_cell.length_c   1.000
_cell.angle_alpha   90.00
_cell.angle_beta   90.00
_cell.angle_gamma   90.00
#
_symmetry.space_group_name_H-M   'P 1'
#
loop_
_entity.id
_entity.type
_entity.pdbx_description
1 polymer ?
#
loop_
_entity_poly.entity_id
_entity_poly.type
_entity_poly.pdbx_seq_one_letter_code
_entity_poly.pdbx_strand_id
1 'polypeptide(L)'
;MIDRLLGRASLKARIDELEGERDSAVARMEAEEERRAEAARKRQEAEERVNRLEDRIEELEDRIDRAEAEGDADLSYRGTETLRRDRLDAVLRRLESVDAGAEGALSAFVAADGDVPDEAAAAFGDRSALVRRAAPTLVYRDDAGLVSCALRPPLAPDPFAEWADGFRVREEWFRPTGRFAFALARADTFALGVYEGTERVAFESVETDVMNEHDKGGFSQARFERQRDEQIAAHVDDCAAALDAVEGVDRTVLVGERSVLSELDEYADHTAGSDATGDPEEALADAFADFWTATLRLV
;
A
#
# COMPACT_ATOMS: atom_id res chain seq x y z
N MET A 1 52.40 54.87 -44.07
CA MET A 1 53.61 54.93 -43.20
C MET A 1 53.33 55.58 -41.84
N ILE A 2 52.36 56.51 -41.74
CA ILE A 2 51.95 57.17 -40.48
C ILE A 2 51.15 56.23 -39.54
N ASP A 3 50.35 55.29 -40.06
CA ASP A 3 49.56 54.36 -39.22
C ASP A 3 50.40 53.32 -38.44
N ARG A 4 51.65 53.08 -38.84
CA ARG A 4 52.59 52.18 -38.13
C ARG A 4 53.32 52.88 -36.97
N LEU A 5 53.44 54.21 -37.00
CA LEU A 5 54.16 55.03 -36.01
C LEU A 5 53.27 55.50 -34.85
N LEU A 6 51.94 55.42 -34.98
CA LEU A 6 50.97 55.88 -33.96
C LEU A 6 50.20 54.74 -33.29
N GLY A 7 50.64 53.47 -33.39
CA GLY A 7 49.98 52.32 -32.74
C GLY A 7 48.63 51.90 -33.32
N ARG A 8 48.05 52.70 -34.22
CA ARG A 8 46.74 52.49 -34.84
C ARG A 8 46.62 51.17 -35.61
N ALA A 9 47.70 50.75 -36.28
CA ALA A 9 47.74 49.45 -36.97
C ALA A 9 47.64 48.26 -36.00
N SER A 10 48.25 48.34 -34.82
CA SER A 10 48.16 47.28 -33.79
C SER A 10 46.79 47.22 -33.14
N LEU A 11 46.18 48.39 -32.90
CA LEU A 11 44.81 48.48 -32.39
C LEU A 11 43.80 47.95 -33.40
N LYS A 12 43.99 48.23 -34.69
CA LYS A 12 43.12 47.71 -35.74
C LYS A 12 43.20 46.18 -35.86
N ALA A 13 44.41 45.62 -35.81
CA ALA A 13 44.59 44.17 -35.77
C ALA A 13 43.96 43.53 -34.53
N ARG A 14 44.04 44.19 -33.37
CA ARG A 14 43.41 43.71 -32.13
C ARG A 14 41.88 43.81 -32.17
N ILE A 15 41.34 44.84 -32.82
CA ILE A 15 39.90 44.98 -33.05
C ILE A 15 39.43 43.86 -33.97
N ASP A 16 40.10 43.62 -35.10
CA ASP A 16 39.74 42.55 -36.04
C ASP A 16 39.80 41.15 -35.37
N GLU A 17 40.80 40.92 -34.50
CA GLU A 17 40.92 39.69 -33.69
C GLU A 17 39.78 39.55 -32.69
N LEU A 18 39.46 40.61 -31.93
CA LEU A 18 38.38 40.61 -30.94
C LEU A 18 36.99 40.49 -31.60
N GLU A 19 36.80 41.08 -32.78
CA GLU A 19 35.59 40.93 -33.58
C GLU A 19 35.42 39.48 -34.06
N GLY A 20 36.50 38.85 -34.52
CA GLY A 20 36.49 37.42 -34.88
C GLY A 20 36.23 36.49 -33.69
N GLU A 21 36.81 36.78 -32.52
CA GLU A 21 36.55 36.05 -31.27
C GLU A 21 35.09 36.22 -30.82
N ARG A 22 34.55 37.44 -30.91
CA ARG A 22 33.15 37.75 -30.61
C ARG A 22 32.23 36.97 -31.54
N ASP A 23 32.47 37.01 -32.84
CA ASP A 23 31.64 36.32 -33.83
C ASP A 23 31.67 34.80 -33.61
N SER A 24 32.84 34.23 -33.29
CA SER A 24 32.97 32.81 -32.93
C SER A 24 32.25 32.45 -31.63
N ALA A 25 32.26 33.34 -30.62
CA ALA A 25 31.57 33.14 -29.36
C ALA A 25 30.05 33.22 -29.54
N VAL A 26 29.56 34.17 -30.34
CA VAL A 26 28.14 34.31 -30.68
C VAL A 26 27.63 33.07 -31.43
N ALA A 27 28.36 32.63 -32.47
CA ALA A 27 27.98 31.43 -33.22
C ALA A 27 27.92 30.16 -32.33
N ARG A 28 28.82 30.04 -31.35
CA ARG A 28 28.78 28.94 -30.37
C ARG A 28 27.59 29.05 -29.41
N MET A 29 27.26 30.26 -28.96
CA MET A 29 26.09 30.50 -28.11
C MET A 29 24.81 30.12 -28.85
N GLU A 30 24.63 30.61 -30.07
CA GLU A 30 23.44 30.32 -30.90
C GLU A 30 23.28 28.82 -31.14
N ALA A 31 24.37 28.11 -31.45
CA ALA A 31 24.35 26.65 -31.64
C ALA A 31 24.07 25.86 -30.34
N GLU A 32 24.42 26.40 -29.17
CA GLU A 32 24.04 25.80 -27.88
C GLU A 32 22.58 26.11 -27.52
N GLU A 33 22.09 27.32 -27.80
CA GLU A 33 20.68 27.69 -27.62
C GLU A 33 19.77 26.83 -28.50
N GLU A 34 20.15 26.60 -29.76
CA GLU A 34 19.40 25.76 -30.69
C GLU A 34 19.37 24.30 -30.22
N ARG A 35 20.50 23.76 -29.74
CA ARG A 35 20.56 22.40 -29.15
C ARG A 35 19.69 22.27 -27.90
N ARG A 36 19.67 23.29 -27.04
CA ARG A 36 18.80 23.32 -25.85
C ARG A 36 17.32 23.37 -26.22
N ALA A 37 16.98 24.19 -27.21
CA ALA A 37 15.61 24.28 -27.71
C ALA A 37 15.14 22.94 -28.32
N GLU A 38 15.99 22.26 -29.09
CA GLU A 38 15.69 20.95 -29.67
C GLU A 38 15.53 19.87 -28.58
N ALA A 39 16.40 19.86 -27.57
CA ALA A 39 16.29 18.94 -26.45
C ALA A 39 15.00 19.16 -25.64
N ALA A 40 14.63 20.42 -25.41
CA ALA A 40 13.37 20.77 -24.74
C ALA A 40 12.14 20.30 -25.53
N ARG A 41 12.16 20.46 -26.86
CA ARG A 41 11.07 19.96 -27.73
C ARG A 41 10.96 18.44 -27.69
N LYS A 42 12.07 17.72 -27.83
CA LYS A 42 12.08 16.25 -27.73
C LYS A 42 11.55 15.75 -26.38
N ARG A 43 11.88 16.47 -25.30
CA ARG A 43 11.36 16.17 -23.97
C ARG A 43 9.84 16.37 -23.89
N GLN A 44 9.33 17.51 -24.39
CA GLN A 44 7.89 17.75 -24.44
C GLN A 44 7.14 16.71 -25.27
N GLU A 45 7.67 16.33 -26.45
CA GLU A 45 7.06 15.28 -27.28
C GLU A 45 7.02 13.91 -26.58
N ALA A 46 8.04 13.60 -25.79
CA ALA A 46 8.08 12.38 -24.99
C ALA A 46 7.06 12.43 -23.84
N GLU A 47 6.99 13.54 -23.10
CA GLU A 47 6.01 13.76 -22.03
C GLU A 47 4.58 13.67 -22.58
N GLU A 48 4.28 14.32 -23.72
CA GLU A 48 2.96 14.19 -24.38
C GLU A 48 2.63 12.75 -24.77
N ARG A 49 3.64 11.96 -25.17
CA ARG A 49 3.43 10.55 -25.52
C ARG A 49 3.15 9.71 -24.28
N VAL A 50 3.83 9.99 -23.17
CA VAL A 50 3.56 9.31 -21.89
C VAL A 50 2.14 9.61 -21.44
N ASN A 51 1.74 10.88 -21.38
CA ASN A 51 0.38 11.27 -20.99
C ASN A 51 -0.68 10.59 -21.86
N ARG A 52 -0.50 10.57 -23.20
CA ARG A 52 -1.42 9.86 -24.11
C ARG A 52 -1.49 8.35 -23.88
N LEU A 53 -0.40 7.73 -23.41
CA LEU A 53 -0.38 6.31 -23.09
C LEU A 53 -1.06 6.05 -21.74
N GLU A 54 -0.83 6.90 -20.75
CA GLU A 54 -1.50 6.85 -19.44
C GLU A 54 -3.01 7.03 -19.59
N ASP A 55 -3.47 8.06 -20.32
CA ASP A 55 -4.89 8.28 -20.63
C ASP A 55 -5.53 7.03 -21.28
N ARG A 56 -4.76 6.31 -22.10
CA ARG A 56 -5.24 5.11 -22.80
C ARG A 56 -5.23 3.87 -21.91
N ILE A 57 -4.32 3.79 -20.95
CA ILE A 57 -4.33 2.75 -19.93
C ILE A 57 -5.58 2.94 -19.07
N GLU A 58 -5.82 4.16 -18.57
CA GLU A 58 -7.02 4.49 -17.79
C GLU A 58 -8.31 4.15 -18.57
N GLU A 59 -8.41 4.53 -19.85
CA GLU A 59 -9.57 4.17 -20.69
C GLU A 59 -9.77 2.65 -20.85
N LEU A 60 -8.67 1.89 -20.93
CA LEU A 60 -8.70 0.43 -21.07
C LEU A 60 -9.06 -0.25 -19.75
N GLU A 61 -8.52 0.22 -18.63
CA GLU A 61 -8.87 -0.22 -17.28
C GLU A 61 -10.36 0.02 -17.03
N ASP A 62 -10.86 1.24 -17.28
CA ASP A 62 -12.28 1.58 -17.19
C ASP A 62 -13.19 0.69 -18.05
N ARG A 63 -12.68 0.20 -19.19
CA ARG A 63 -13.43 -0.69 -20.08
C ARG A 63 -13.43 -2.12 -19.57
N ILE A 64 -12.32 -2.58 -19.01
CA ILE A 64 -12.22 -3.89 -18.36
C ILE A 64 -13.15 -3.90 -17.14
N ASP A 65 -13.05 -2.90 -16.28
CA ASP A 65 -13.89 -2.75 -15.08
C ASP A 65 -15.38 -2.76 -15.42
N ARG A 66 -15.79 -2.08 -16.50
CA ARG A 66 -17.18 -2.12 -16.98
C ARG A 66 -17.59 -3.49 -17.52
N ALA A 67 -16.72 -4.17 -18.25
CA ALA A 67 -17.03 -5.49 -18.79
C ALA A 67 -17.11 -6.56 -17.69
N GLU A 68 -16.25 -6.47 -16.67
CA GLU A 68 -16.30 -7.29 -15.47
C GLU A 68 -17.56 -6.98 -14.65
N ALA A 69 -17.90 -5.70 -14.46
CA ALA A 69 -19.11 -5.28 -13.76
C ALA A 69 -20.40 -5.74 -14.44
N GLU A 70 -20.46 -5.75 -15.78
CA GLU A 70 -21.63 -6.25 -16.53
C GLU A 70 -21.81 -7.77 -16.40
N GLY A 71 -20.72 -8.54 -16.29
CA GLY A 71 -20.76 -9.98 -15.98
C GLY A 71 -21.08 -10.29 -14.51
N ASP A 72 -20.64 -9.42 -13.60
CA ASP A 72 -20.84 -9.53 -12.14
C ASP A 72 -22.19 -9.00 -11.65
N ALA A 73 -22.90 -8.20 -12.45
CA ALA A 73 -24.11 -7.50 -12.03
C ALA A 73 -25.25 -8.43 -11.57
N ASP A 74 -25.28 -9.69 -12.05
CA ASP A 74 -26.25 -10.70 -11.59
C ASP A 74 -25.78 -11.51 -10.38
N LEU A 75 -24.48 -11.44 -10.01
CA LEU A 75 -23.89 -12.23 -8.92
C LEU A 75 -23.74 -11.37 -7.66
N SER A 76 -24.55 -11.69 -6.65
CA SER A 76 -24.47 -11.10 -5.31
C SER A 76 -24.13 -12.14 -4.26
N TYR A 77 -23.43 -11.70 -3.21
CA TYR A 77 -23.21 -12.54 -2.03
C TYR A 77 -24.57 -12.81 -1.37
N ARG A 78 -24.84 -14.07 -1.00
CA ARG A 78 -26.07 -14.45 -0.28
C ARG A 78 -26.16 -13.79 1.10
N GLY A 79 -25.02 -13.39 1.66
CA GLY A 79 -24.92 -12.69 2.93
C GLY A 79 -23.49 -12.22 3.17
N THR A 80 -23.34 -11.12 3.92
CA THR A 80 -22.05 -10.61 4.40
C THR A 80 -22.16 -10.35 5.89
N GLU A 81 -21.18 -10.81 6.66
CA GLU A 81 -21.15 -10.67 8.13
C GLU A 81 -19.72 -10.35 8.59
N THR A 82 -19.55 -9.33 9.42
CA THR A 82 -18.29 -9.08 10.14
C THR A 82 -18.30 -9.89 11.44
N LEU A 83 -17.38 -10.83 11.54
CA LEU A 83 -17.25 -11.75 12.66
C LEU A 83 -16.21 -11.22 13.66
N ARG A 84 -16.56 -11.26 14.95
CA ARG A 84 -15.70 -10.85 16.06
C ARG A 84 -15.85 -11.84 17.23
N ARG A 85 -14.78 -12.04 18.02
CA ARG A 85 -14.79 -12.80 19.29
C ARG A 85 -15.54 -14.14 19.18
N ASP A 86 -16.47 -14.43 20.10
CA ASP A 86 -17.26 -15.67 20.17
C ASP A 86 -17.96 -16.03 18.85
N ARG A 87 -18.37 -15.01 18.07
CA ARG A 87 -19.06 -15.24 16.80
C ARG A 87 -18.10 -15.77 15.73
N LEU A 88 -16.88 -15.22 15.68
CA LEU A 88 -15.80 -15.74 14.84
C LEU A 88 -15.47 -17.19 15.25
N ASP A 89 -15.28 -17.43 16.54
CA ASP A 89 -14.98 -18.77 17.06
C ASP A 89 -16.06 -19.80 16.72
N ALA A 90 -17.33 -19.42 16.79
CA ALA A 90 -18.43 -20.30 16.45
C ALA A 90 -18.48 -20.61 14.94
N VAL A 91 -18.01 -19.71 14.08
CA VAL A 91 -17.93 -19.96 12.62
C VAL A 91 -16.74 -20.85 12.30
N LEU A 92 -15.56 -20.56 12.86
CA LEU A 92 -14.36 -21.39 12.65
C LEU A 92 -14.59 -22.84 13.09
N ARG A 93 -15.16 -23.04 14.29
CA ARG A 93 -15.52 -24.40 14.76
C ARG A 93 -16.53 -25.11 13.87
N ARG A 94 -17.44 -24.38 13.20
CA ARG A 94 -18.38 -24.99 12.25
C ARG A 94 -17.67 -25.43 10.98
N LEU A 95 -16.77 -24.60 10.43
CA LEU A 95 -15.97 -24.96 9.27
C LEU A 95 -15.09 -26.19 9.59
N GLU A 96 -14.41 -26.19 10.74
CA GLU A 96 -13.60 -27.33 11.21
C GLU A 96 -14.42 -28.62 11.42
N SER A 97 -15.71 -28.51 11.73
CA SER A 97 -16.57 -29.68 11.97
C SER A 97 -17.07 -30.38 10.71
N VAL A 98 -16.83 -29.80 9.53
CA VAL A 98 -17.27 -30.40 8.26
C VAL A 98 -16.33 -31.53 7.87
N ASP A 99 -16.91 -32.71 7.71
CA ASP A 99 -16.30 -33.88 7.08
C ASP A 99 -17.10 -34.16 5.79
N ALA A 100 -16.47 -33.90 4.65
CA ALA A 100 -17.04 -34.08 3.33
C ALA A 100 -16.61 -35.41 2.69
N GLY A 101 -15.87 -36.26 3.41
CA GLY A 101 -15.27 -37.48 2.87
C GLY A 101 -14.16 -37.20 1.86
N ALA A 102 -13.58 -38.28 1.30
CA ALA A 102 -12.40 -38.24 0.45
C ALA A 102 -12.44 -37.13 -0.63
N GLU A 103 -11.55 -36.14 -0.49
CA GLU A 103 -11.43 -35.00 -1.43
C GLU A 103 -12.73 -34.19 -1.60
N GLY A 104 -13.59 -34.15 -0.59
CA GLY A 104 -14.89 -33.48 -0.63
C GLY A 104 -14.89 -32.01 -0.21
N ALA A 105 -13.81 -31.50 0.39
CA ALA A 105 -13.72 -30.15 0.93
C ALA A 105 -12.56 -29.36 0.30
N LEU A 106 -12.88 -28.32 -0.46
CA LEU A 106 -11.93 -27.36 -1.01
C LEU A 106 -11.62 -26.27 0.01
N SER A 107 -10.33 -26.05 0.26
CA SER A 107 -9.81 -24.86 0.92
C SER A 107 -8.80 -24.17 0.01
N ALA A 108 -8.95 -22.87 -0.20
CA ALA A 108 -7.96 -22.10 -0.94
C ALA A 108 -7.79 -20.69 -0.37
N PHE A 109 -6.62 -20.09 -0.57
CA PHE A 109 -6.38 -18.68 -0.31
C PHE A 109 -6.15 -17.93 -1.61
N VAL A 110 -6.93 -16.88 -1.83
CA VAL A 110 -6.82 -15.95 -2.97
C VAL A 110 -6.16 -14.68 -2.44
N ALA A 111 -4.98 -14.35 -2.97
CA ALA A 111 -4.20 -13.19 -2.57
C ALA A 111 -4.80 -11.88 -3.10
N ALA A 112 -4.24 -10.74 -2.69
CA ALA A 112 -4.77 -9.42 -2.98
C ALA A 112 -4.76 -9.04 -4.48
N ASP A 113 -3.96 -9.73 -5.30
CA ASP A 113 -3.98 -9.62 -6.77
C ASP A 113 -5.23 -10.26 -7.40
N GLY A 114 -6.02 -10.99 -6.61
CA GLY A 114 -7.26 -11.61 -7.05
C GLY A 114 -7.04 -12.78 -8.00
N ASP A 115 -5.84 -13.36 -8.06
CA ASP A 115 -5.61 -14.54 -8.87
C ASP A 115 -6.29 -15.76 -8.22
N VAL A 116 -7.30 -16.30 -8.88
CA VAL A 116 -8.12 -17.39 -8.35
C VAL A 116 -7.53 -18.72 -8.83
N PRO A 117 -7.05 -19.59 -7.92
CA PRO A 117 -6.51 -20.89 -8.31
C PRO A 117 -7.48 -21.71 -9.14
N ASP A 118 -6.97 -22.49 -10.10
CA ASP A 118 -7.78 -23.28 -11.05
C ASP A 118 -8.78 -24.20 -10.33
N GLU A 119 -8.39 -24.80 -9.22
CA GLU A 119 -9.25 -25.65 -8.40
C GLU A 119 -10.45 -24.87 -7.84
N ALA A 120 -10.22 -23.63 -7.39
CA ALA A 120 -11.27 -22.75 -6.90
C ALA A 120 -12.13 -22.22 -8.06
N ALA A 121 -11.52 -21.82 -9.18
CA ALA A 121 -12.25 -21.39 -10.35
C ALA A 121 -13.20 -22.50 -10.86
N ALA A 122 -12.72 -23.74 -10.92
CA ALA A 122 -13.53 -24.90 -11.30
C ALA A 122 -14.64 -25.19 -10.28
N ALA A 123 -14.35 -25.15 -8.98
CA ALA A 123 -15.33 -25.47 -7.95
C ALA A 123 -16.46 -24.44 -7.86
N PHE A 124 -16.13 -23.14 -7.97
CA PHE A 124 -17.10 -22.05 -7.88
C PHE A 124 -17.79 -21.72 -9.22
N GLY A 125 -17.20 -22.13 -10.35
CA GLY A 125 -17.75 -21.87 -11.69
C GLY A 125 -17.92 -20.37 -11.95
N ASP A 126 -19.12 -19.97 -12.38
CA ASP A 126 -19.46 -18.56 -12.62
C ASP A 126 -19.29 -17.70 -11.34
N ARG A 127 -19.42 -18.29 -10.14
CA ARG A 127 -19.22 -17.58 -8.87
C ARG A 127 -17.76 -17.34 -8.52
N SER A 128 -16.80 -17.77 -9.34
CA SER A 128 -15.37 -17.45 -9.16
C SER A 128 -15.12 -15.93 -9.19
N ALA A 129 -15.96 -15.16 -9.89
CA ALA A 129 -15.87 -13.70 -9.86
C ALA A 129 -16.19 -13.11 -8.47
N LEU A 130 -17.11 -13.72 -7.71
CA LEU A 130 -17.37 -13.35 -6.32
C LEU A 130 -16.18 -13.65 -5.40
N VAL A 131 -15.42 -14.70 -5.71
CA VAL A 131 -14.19 -15.07 -5.02
C VAL A 131 -13.09 -14.05 -5.30
N ARG A 132 -12.85 -13.72 -6.58
CA ARG A 132 -11.94 -12.67 -7.01
C ARG A 132 -12.23 -11.35 -6.29
N ARG A 133 -13.49 -10.92 -6.29
CA ARG A 133 -13.94 -9.68 -5.62
C ARG A 133 -13.76 -9.70 -4.09
N ALA A 134 -13.73 -10.88 -3.48
CA ALA A 134 -13.56 -11.02 -2.04
C ALA A 134 -12.07 -10.97 -1.61
N ALA A 135 -11.13 -11.03 -2.55
CA ALA A 135 -9.70 -11.02 -2.29
C ALA A 135 -9.23 -9.79 -1.47
N PRO A 136 -8.23 -9.95 -0.57
CA PRO A 136 -7.63 -11.22 -0.14
C PRO A 136 -8.59 -12.03 0.74
N THR A 137 -8.74 -13.34 0.49
CA THR A 137 -9.71 -14.18 1.22
C THR A 137 -9.35 -15.66 1.21
N LEU A 138 -9.70 -16.36 2.30
CA LEU A 138 -9.85 -17.81 2.27
C LEU A 138 -11.19 -18.15 1.63
N VAL A 139 -11.26 -19.24 0.86
CA VAL A 139 -12.51 -19.79 0.34
C VAL A 139 -12.67 -21.23 0.77
N TYR A 140 -13.91 -21.56 1.11
CA TYR A 140 -14.32 -22.88 1.56
C TYR A 140 -15.53 -23.33 0.76
N ARG A 141 -15.42 -24.51 0.15
CA ARG A 141 -16.50 -25.12 -0.62
C ARG A 141 -16.48 -26.63 -0.52
N ASP A 142 -17.62 -27.24 -0.26
CA ASP A 142 -17.78 -28.69 -0.37
C ASP A 142 -18.21 -29.10 -1.78
N ASP A 143 -17.97 -30.36 -2.13
CA ASP A 143 -18.35 -30.97 -3.41
C ASP A 143 -19.88 -30.97 -3.64
N ALA A 144 -20.67 -31.08 -2.57
CA ALA A 144 -22.12 -31.00 -2.60
C ALA A 144 -22.68 -29.56 -2.65
N GLY A 145 -21.85 -28.54 -2.44
CA GLY A 145 -22.21 -27.13 -2.44
C GLY A 145 -23.09 -26.68 -1.26
N LEU A 146 -23.14 -27.44 -0.16
CA LEU A 146 -23.80 -27.06 1.08
C LEU A 146 -23.04 -25.93 1.81
N VAL A 147 -21.72 -25.94 1.71
CA VAL A 147 -20.81 -24.91 2.18
C VAL A 147 -20.23 -24.21 0.98
N SER A 148 -20.38 -22.89 0.95
CA SER A 148 -19.79 -22.05 -0.09
C SER A 148 -19.65 -20.64 0.46
N CYS A 149 -18.44 -20.31 0.90
CA CYS A 149 -18.14 -19.02 1.50
C CYS A 149 -16.70 -18.57 1.27
N ALA A 150 -16.53 -17.25 1.32
CA ALA A 150 -15.25 -16.57 1.41
C ALA A 150 -15.12 -15.95 2.80
N LEU A 151 -13.99 -16.14 3.46
CA LEU A 151 -13.69 -15.62 4.79
C LEU A 151 -12.35 -14.87 4.75
N ARG A 152 -12.39 -13.55 4.88
CA ARG A 152 -11.19 -12.71 4.90
C ARG A 152 -10.50 -12.81 6.26
N PRO A 153 -9.27 -13.36 6.35
CA PRO A 153 -8.54 -13.42 7.61
C PRO A 153 -7.84 -12.09 7.92
N PRO A 154 -7.65 -11.75 9.22
CA PRO A 154 -6.72 -10.72 9.67
C PRO A 154 -5.29 -10.96 9.19
N LEU A 155 -4.81 -12.20 9.27
CA LEU A 155 -3.48 -12.60 8.86
C LEU A 155 -3.57 -13.52 7.64
N ALA A 156 -3.07 -13.01 6.51
CA ALA A 156 -3.07 -13.72 5.24
C ALA A 156 -2.01 -14.84 5.22
N PRO A 157 -2.37 -16.10 4.91
CA PRO A 157 -1.39 -17.13 4.59
C PRO A 157 -0.80 -16.95 3.18
N ASP A 158 0.22 -17.73 2.86
CA ASP A 158 0.65 -17.91 1.47
C ASP A 158 -0.49 -18.50 0.61
N PRO A 159 -0.56 -18.17 -0.69
CA PRO A 159 -1.51 -18.76 -1.62
C PRO A 159 -1.45 -20.28 -1.64
N PHE A 160 -2.60 -20.93 -1.56
CA PHE A 160 -2.74 -22.38 -1.69
C PHE A 160 -4.12 -22.75 -2.22
N ALA A 161 -4.25 -23.95 -2.76
CA ALA A 161 -5.53 -24.60 -3.06
C ALA A 161 -5.39 -26.11 -2.82
N GLU A 162 -6.30 -26.68 -2.05
CA GLU A 162 -6.27 -28.11 -1.74
C GLU A 162 -7.68 -28.67 -1.55
N TRP A 163 -7.88 -29.91 -2.00
CA TRP A 163 -9.02 -30.74 -1.65
C TRP A 163 -8.61 -31.74 -0.58
N ALA A 164 -9.43 -31.87 0.45
CA ALA A 164 -9.22 -32.80 1.55
C ALA A 164 -10.57 -33.31 2.08
N ASP A 165 -10.52 -34.14 3.12
CA ASP A 165 -11.74 -34.70 3.73
C ASP A 165 -12.49 -33.67 4.57
N GLY A 166 -11.85 -32.55 4.92
CA GLY A 166 -12.42 -31.43 5.66
C GLY A 166 -11.67 -30.14 5.36
N PHE A 167 -12.18 -29.01 5.86
CA PHE A 167 -11.58 -27.70 5.59
C PHE A 167 -10.29 -27.46 6.37
N ARG A 168 -9.29 -26.88 5.71
CA ARG A 168 -8.09 -26.36 6.35
C ARG A 168 -8.39 -25.00 6.97
N VAL A 169 -8.61 -25.03 8.27
CA VAL A 169 -8.78 -23.84 9.12
C VAL A 169 -7.63 -23.82 10.11
N ARG A 170 -6.93 -22.68 10.21
CA ARG A 170 -5.89 -22.48 11.22
C ARG A 170 -6.21 -21.29 12.08
N GLU A 171 -6.13 -21.48 13.40
CA GLU A 171 -6.40 -20.42 14.37
C GLU A 171 -5.44 -19.24 14.21
N GLU A 172 -4.19 -19.50 13.80
CA GLU A 172 -3.14 -18.49 13.60
C GLU A 172 -3.48 -17.41 12.55
N TRP A 173 -4.43 -17.68 11.65
CA TRP A 173 -4.89 -16.72 10.64
C TRP A 173 -5.92 -15.73 11.18
N PHE A 174 -6.61 -16.11 12.25
CA PHE A 174 -7.79 -15.42 12.77
C PHE A 174 -7.64 -14.91 14.20
N ARG A 175 -6.66 -15.43 14.93
CA ARG A 175 -6.48 -15.16 16.35
C ARG A 175 -5.06 -14.72 16.66
N PRO A 176 -4.91 -13.85 17.70
CA PRO A 176 -3.60 -13.55 18.24
C PRO A 176 -3.05 -14.80 18.92
N THR A 177 -2.01 -15.38 18.33
CA THR A 177 -1.38 -16.63 18.76
C THR A 177 0.13 -16.44 18.86
N GLY A 178 0.75 -17.11 19.83
CA GLY A 178 2.16 -16.94 20.13
C GLY A 178 2.44 -15.61 20.84
N ARG A 179 3.70 -15.18 20.75
CA ARG A 179 4.16 -13.89 21.29
C ARG A 179 4.47 -12.95 20.14
N PHE A 180 3.82 -11.81 20.05
CA PHE A 180 3.96 -10.90 18.91
C PHE A 180 3.92 -9.43 19.31
N ALA A 181 4.52 -8.58 18.48
CA ALA A 181 4.38 -7.14 18.60
C ALA A 181 3.16 -6.66 17.80
N PHE A 182 2.40 -5.75 18.37
CA PHE A 182 1.29 -5.07 17.70
C PHE A 182 1.44 -3.57 17.93
N ALA A 183 1.55 -2.81 16.84
CA ALA A 183 1.75 -1.38 16.90
C ALA A 183 0.68 -0.62 16.11
N LEU A 184 0.27 0.53 16.63
CA LEU A 184 -0.51 1.54 15.94
C LEU A 184 0.42 2.71 15.61
N ALA A 185 0.53 3.08 14.33
CA ALA A 185 1.32 4.21 13.87
C ALA A 185 0.49 5.20 13.05
N ARG A 186 0.47 6.45 13.49
CA ARG A 186 -0.20 7.58 12.84
C ARG A 186 0.77 8.75 12.74
N ALA A 187 0.38 9.81 12.03
CA ALA A 187 1.26 10.96 11.88
C ALA A 187 1.61 11.65 13.21
N ASP A 188 0.76 11.54 14.23
CA ASP A 188 0.87 12.23 15.53
C ASP A 188 0.96 11.28 16.73
N THR A 189 0.72 9.99 16.53
CA THR A 189 0.50 9.02 17.61
C THR A 189 1.12 7.69 17.26
N PHE A 190 1.92 7.15 18.18
CA PHE A 190 2.43 5.80 18.10
C PHE A 190 2.24 5.05 19.42
N ALA A 191 1.79 3.81 19.31
CA ALA A 191 1.62 2.91 20.44
C ALA A 191 2.04 1.51 20.03
N LEU A 192 2.83 0.85 20.87
CA LEU A 192 3.39 -0.46 20.65
C LEU A 192 3.10 -1.33 21.87
N GLY A 193 2.54 -2.51 21.63
CA GLY A 193 2.32 -3.53 22.65
C GLY A 193 2.95 -4.84 22.27
N VAL A 194 3.53 -5.54 23.24
CA VAL A 194 3.88 -6.96 23.10
C VAL A 194 2.79 -7.79 23.71
N TYR A 195 2.31 -8.79 22.98
CA TYR A 195 1.18 -9.64 23.34
C TYR A 195 1.61 -11.10 23.44
N GLU A 196 1.07 -11.81 24.43
CA GLU A 196 1.06 -13.26 24.51
C GLU A 196 -0.39 -13.74 24.37
N GLY A 197 -0.73 -14.21 23.17
CA GLY A 197 -2.13 -14.38 22.79
C GLY A 197 -2.89 -13.06 22.89
N THR A 198 -3.94 -13.02 23.70
CA THR A 198 -4.76 -11.82 23.91
C THR A 198 -4.26 -10.90 25.02
N GLU A 199 -3.27 -11.31 25.81
CA GLU A 199 -2.77 -10.56 26.96
C GLU A 199 -1.62 -9.66 26.54
N ARG A 200 -1.72 -8.35 26.80
CA ARG A 200 -0.63 -7.40 26.58
C ARG A 200 0.34 -7.46 27.75
N VAL A 201 1.57 -7.88 27.49
CA VAL A 201 2.63 -8.09 28.51
C VAL A 201 3.64 -6.94 28.57
N ALA A 202 3.72 -6.11 27.53
CA ALA A 202 4.51 -4.87 27.53
C ALA A 202 3.80 -3.78 26.71
N PHE A 203 4.08 -2.52 27.02
CA PHE A 203 3.53 -1.36 26.35
C PHE A 203 4.56 -0.22 26.30
N GLU A 204 4.63 0.43 25.15
CA GLU A 204 5.44 1.61 24.86
C GLU A 204 4.65 2.55 23.95
N SER A 205 4.81 3.86 24.12
CA SER A 205 4.16 4.85 23.26
C SER A 205 5.08 6.02 22.98
N VAL A 206 4.93 6.60 21.79
CA VAL A 206 5.57 7.85 21.39
C VAL A 206 4.46 8.81 20.98
N GLU A 207 4.36 9.92 21.70
CA GLU A 207 3.43 11.01 21.39
C GLU A 207 4.25 12.20 20.90
N THR A 208 3.94 12.68 19.71
CA THR A 208 4.58 13.87 19.14
C THR A 208 3.54 14.96 18.95
N ASP A 209 3.83 16.18 19.42
CA ASP A 209 3.00 17.36 19.16
C ASP A 209 3.12 17.80 17.68
N VAL A 210 2.62 16.98 16.75
CA VAL A 210 2.52 17.33 15.34
C VAL A 210 1.40 18.35 15.19
N MET A 211 1.73 19.54 14.67
CA MET A 211 0.74 20.60 14.53
C MET A 211 -0.36 20.18 13.53
N ASN A 212 -1.62 20.28 13.96
CA ASN A 212 -2.80 20.01 13.13
C ASN A 212 -2.89 20.97 11.93
N GLU A 213 -3.53 20.52 10.85
CA GLU A 213 -3.78 21.32 9.65
C GLU A 213 -4.48 22.64 10.00
N HIS A 214 -3.90 23.76 9.56
CA HIS A 214 -4.48 25.08 9.75
C HIS A 214 -5.38 25.45 8.56
N ASP A 215 -6.69 25.58 8.81
CA ASP A 215 -7.72 26.04 7.86
C ASP A 215 -7.53 27.47 7.29
N LYS A 216 -6.41 28.16 7.57
CA LYS A 216 -6.22 29.57 7.17
C LYS A 216 -5.17 29.72 6.08
N GLY A 217 -5.66 29.79 4.84
CA GLY A 217 -4.92 30.12 3.63
C GLY A 217 -4.14 31.43 3.72
N GLY A 218 -2.83 31.37 3.49
CA GLY A 218 -1.96 32.54 3.46
C GLY A 218 -0.47 32.20 3.33
N PHE A 219 0.36 33.19 2.98
CA PHE A 219 1.81 33.11 2.72
C PHE A 219 2.68 32.39 3.78
N SER A 220 2.11 32.00 4.92
CA SER A 220 2.73 31.17 5.95
C SER A 220 2.51 29.67 5.79
N GLN A 221 1.59 29.20 4.93
CA GLN A 221 1.24 27.79 4.74
C GLN A 221 2.46 26.93 4.38
N ALA A 222 3.22 27.31 3.35
CA ALA A 222 4.39 26.54 2.91
C ALA A 222 5.51 26.42 3.97
N ARG A 223 5.54 27.28 4.99
CA ARG A 223 6.47 27.12 6.12
C ARG A 223 5.92 26.18 7.18
N PHE A 224 4.60 26.22 7.43
CA PHE A 224 3.93 25.32 8.35
C PHE A 224 3.92 23.88 7.83
N GLU A 225 3.61 23.68 6.55
CA GLU A 225 3.65 22.36 5.89
C GLU A 225 5.04 21.74 6.02
N ARG A 226 6.11 22.47 5.67
CA ARG A 226 7.49 21.99 5.83
C ARG A 226 7.85 21.63 7.28
N GLN A 227 7.45 22.46 8.25
CA GLN A 227 7.73 22.18 9.65
C GLN A 227 6.95 20.94 10.14
N ARG A 228 5.74 20.74 9.64
CA ARG A 228 4.93 19.55 9.93
C ARG A 228 5.53 18.30 9.31
N ASP A 229 6.00 18.37 8.06
CA ASP A 229 6.66 17.25 7.39
C ASP A 229 7.95 16.84 8.12
N GLU A 230 8.75 17.81 8.58
CA GLU A 230 9.93 17.56 9.41
C GLU A 230 9.57 16.89 10.75
N GLN A 231 8.45 17.30 11.38
CA GLN A 231 7.97 16.68 12.62
C GLN A 231 7.49 15.25 12.40
N ILE A 232 6.77 14.99 11.30
CA ILE A 232 6.31 13.65 10.94
C ILE A 232 7.51 12.74 10.66
N ALA A 233 8.50 13.20 9.91
CA ALA A 233 9.71 12.42 9.64
C ALA A 233 10.43 12.03 10.94
N ALA A 234 10.61 12.97 11.88
CA ALA A 234 11.20 12.67 13.18
C ALA A 234 10.35 11.68 13.99
N HIS A 235 9.02 11.81 13.96
CA HIS A 235 8.12 10.85 14.61
C HIS A 235 8.25 9.45 14.01
N VAL A 236 8.33 9.33 12.68
CA VAL A 236 8.55 8.06 11.98
C VAL A 236 9.89 7.43 12.38
N ASP A 237 10.96 8.22 12.49
CA ASP A 237 12.27 7.73 12.96
C ASP A 237 12.18 7.18 14.40
N ASP A 238 11.45 7.87 15.29
CA ASP A 238 11.24 7.41 16.67
C ASP A 238 10.39 6.10 16.70
N CYS A 239 9.38 5.99 15.85
CA CYS A 239 8.57 4.77 15.69
C CYS A 239 9.42 3.59 15.21
N ALA A 240 10.26 3.82 14.19
CA ALA A 240 11.17 2.81 13.65
C ALA A 240 12.14 2.31 14.73
N ALA A 241 12.70 3.22 15.54
CA ALA A 241 13.57 2.86 16.64
C ALA A 241 12.86 2.01 17.72
N ALA A 242 11.60 2.33 18.04
CA ALA A 242 10.80 1.54 18.97
C ALA A 242 10.48 0.14 18.42
N LEU A 243 10.18 0.02 17.12
CA LEU A 243 9.93 -1.27 16.46
C LEU A 243 11.21 -2.14 16.42
N ASP A 244 12.35 -1.57 16.06
CA ASP A 244 13.65 -2.27 15.99
C ASP A 244 14.14 -2.75 17.37
N ALA A 245 13.74 -2.05 18.44
CA ALA A 245 14.07 -2.44 19.81
C ALA A 245 13.29 -3.67 20.31
N VAL A 246 12.25 -4.13 19.59
CA VAL A 246 11.46 -5.29 20.03
C VAL A 246 12.18 -6.59 19.73
N GLU A 247 12.52 -7.32 20.80
CA GLU A 247 13.15 -8.63 20.70
C GLU A 247 12.25 -9.78 21.19
N GLY A 248 12.48 -10.97 20.65
CA GLY A 248 11.86 -12.21 21.14
C GLY A 248 10.36 -12.34 20.84
N VAL A 249 9.93 -11.75 19.73
CA VAL A 249 8.58 -11.90 19.17
C VAL A 249 8.62 -12.80 17.93
N ASP A 250 7.54 -13.53 17.69
CA ASP A 250 7.36 -14.40 16.54
C ASP A 250 7.05 -13.61 15.26
N ARG A 251 6.44 -12.42 15.42
CA ARG A 251 6.07 -11.50 14.34
C ARG A 251 5.74 -10.10 14.87
N THR A 252 5.71 -9.13 13.95
CA THR A 252 5.29 -7.76 14.17
C THR A 252 4.12 -7.38 13.25
N VAL A 253 3.03 -6.91 13.84
CA VAL A 253 1.86 -6.39 13.13
C VAL A 253 1.80 -4.88 13.33
N LEU A 254 1.80 -4.13 12.24
CA LEU A 254 1.73 -2.67 12.25
C LEU A 254 0.42 -2.19 11.61
N VAL A 255 -0.36 -1.41 12.35
CA VAL A 255 -1.61 -0.85 11.85
C VAL A 255 -1.63 0.67 11.93
N GLY A 256 -2.43 1.33 11.10
CA GLY A 256 -2.57 2.79 11.18
C GLY A 256 -2.76 3.49 9.84
N GLU A 257 -2.18 4.68 9.72
CA GLU A 257 -2.36 5.56 8.56
C GLU A 257 -1.47 5.13 7.39
N ARG A 258 -2.04 5.00 6.20
CA ARG A 258 -1.34 4.47 5.02
C ARG A 258 -0.03 5.19 4.70
N SER A 259 0.01 6.51 4.87
CA SER A 259 1.21 7.33 4.61
C SER A 259 2.33 7.07 5.61
N VAL A 260 2.01 6.66 6.84
CA VAL A 260 3.01 6.31 7.87
C VAL A 260 3.42 4.85 7.72
N LEU A 261 2.45 3.97 7.42
CA LEU A 261 2.72 2.55 7.18
C LEU A 261 3.71 2.32 6.03
N SER A 262 3.66 3.12 4.97
CA SER A 262 4.60 2.99 3.84
C SER A 262 6.05 3.32 4.19
N GLU A 263 6.28 4.09 5.26
CA GLU A 263 7.63 4.44 5.73
C GLU A 263 8.16 3.43 6.76
N LEU A 264 7.30 2.58 7.31
CA LEU A 264 7.61 1.63 8.38
C LEU A 264 7.38 0.16 7.96
N ASP A 265 7.09 -0.10 6.69
CA ASP A 265 6.70 -1.43 6.20
C ASP A 265 7.78 -2.48 6.40
N GLU A 266 9.05 -2.10 6.31
CA GLU A 266 10.21 -2.97 6.50
C GLU A 266 10.34 -3.52 7.93
N TYR A 267 9.71 -2.87 8.93
CA TYR A 267 9.75 -3.27 10.34
C TYR A 267 8.59 -4.20 10.73
N ALA A 268 7.69 -4.52 9.80
CA ALA A 268 6.49 -5.30 10.07
C ALA A 268 6.36 -6.50 9.13
N ASP A 269 5.94 -7.64 9.69
CA ASP A 269 5.56 -8.81 8.89
C ASP A 269 4.19 -8.61 8.24
N HIS A 270 3.33 -7.81 8.86
CA HIS A 270 1.98 -7.54 8.39
C HIS A 270 1.58 -6.09 8.63
N THR A 271 0.97 -5.46 7.62
CA THR A 271 0.44 -4.11 7.71
C THR A 271 -1.06 -4.05 7.44
N ALA A 272 -1.78 -3.16 8.13
CA ALA A 272 -3.20 -2.90 7.86
C ALA A 272 -3.62 -1.47 8.21
N GLY A 273 -4.63 -0.95 7.50
CA GLY A 273 -5.21 0.35 7.86
C GLY A 273 -5.95 0.29 9.21
N SER A 274 -5.85 1.36 9.99
CA SER A 274 -6.66 1.54 11.22
C SER A 274 -7.15 2.97 11.35
N ASP A 275 -8.40 3.12 11.77
CA ASP A 275 -9.01 4.42 12.05
C ASP A 275 -8.91 4.80 13.54
N ALA A 276 -8.35 3.94 14.41
CA ALA A 276 -8.27 4.17 15.86
C ALA A 276 -7.46 5.44 16.20
N THR A 277 -8.06 6.36 16.96
CA THR A 277 -7.45 7.65 17.35
C THR A 277 -7.54 7.84 18.88
N GLY A 278 -6.86 8.85 19.40
CA GLY A 278 -7.00 9.29 20.78
C GLY A 278 -5.77 8.96 21.61
N ASP A 279 -5.98 8.67 22.90
CA ASP A 279 -4.92 8.25 23.82
C ASP A 279 -4.18 7.02 23.26
N PRO A 280 -2.84 6.97 23.27
CA PRO A 280 -2.09 5.87 22.66
C PRO A 280 -2.48 4.48 23.19
N GLU A 281 -2.75 4.37 24.49
CA GLU A 281 -3.07 3.09 25.11
C GLU A 281 -4.48 2.61 24.71
N GLU A 282 -5.45 3.51 24.73
CA GLU A 282 -6.83 3.24 24.31
C GLU A 282 -6.92 2.97 22.81
N ALA A 283 -6.26 3.80 21.99
CA ALA A 283 -6.23 3.67 20.54
C ALA A 283 -5.58 2.35 20.11
N LEU A 284 -4.51 1.91 20.79
CA LEU A 284 -3.91 0.60 20.55
C LEU A 284 -4.89 -0.54 20.87
N ALA A 285 -5.61 -0.45 21.99
CA ALA A 285 -6.58 -1.47 22.38
C ALA A 285 -7.75 -1.57 21.39
N ASP A 286 -8.24 -0.43 20.91
CA ASP A 286 -9.28 -0.37 19.88
C ASP A 286 -8.79 -0.93 18.55
N ALA A 287 -7.61 -0.50 18.10
CA ALA A 287 -6.99 -1.01 16.88
C ALA A 287 -6.76 -2.54 16.95
N PHE A 288 -6.33 -3.05 18.10
CA PHE A 288 -6.17 -4.48 18.33
C PHE A 288 -7.51 -5.22 18.22
N ALA A 289 -8.57 -4.70 18.85
CA ALA A 289 -9.89 -5.32 18.82
C ALA A 289 -10.50 -5.34 17.41
N ASP A 290 -10.27 -4.30 16.61
CA ASP A 290 -10.77 -4.19 15.23
C ASP A 290 -9.93 -4.97 14.22
N PHE A 291 -8.62 -5.10 14.44
CA PHE A 291 -7.75 -5.91 13.59
C PHE A 291 -8.15 -7.39 13.61
N TRP A 292 -8.46 -7.95 14.78
CA TRP A 292 -8.85 -9.36 14.95
C TRP A 292 -10.32 -9.62 14.59
N THR A 293 -10.72 -9.15 13.43
CA THR A 293 -12.06 -9.31 12.87
C THR A 293 -11.98 -9.94 11.49
N ALA A 294 -12.97 -10.76 11.13
CA ALA A 294 -12.99 -11.44 9.84
C ALA A 294 -14.27 -11.12 9.09
N THR A 295 -14.19 -10.91 7.77
CA THR A 295 -15.38 -10.70 6.95
C THR A 295 -15.78 -12.02 6.29
N LEU A 296 -16.94 -12.55 6.68
CA LEU A 296 -17.58 -13.69 6.03
C LEU A 296 -18.48 -13.21 4.90
N ARG A 297 -18.35 -13.82 3.73
CA ARG A 297 -19.21 -13.64 2.56
C ARG A 297 -19.72 -14.99 2.09
N LEU A 298 -21.03 -15.13 1.94
CA LEU A 298 -21.65 -16.34 1.42
C LEU A 298 -21.70 -16.27 -0.11
N VAL A 299 -20.96 -17.16 -0.77
CA VAL A 299 -20.75 -17.18 -2.23
C VAL A 299 -21.74 -18.11 -2.90
#